data_AF-A0A521CWI1-F1
#
_entry.id   AF-A0A521CWI1-F1
#
_cell.length_a   1.000
_cell.length_b   1.000
_cell.length_c   1.000
_cell.angle_alpha   90.00
_cell.angle_beta   90.00
_cell.angle_gamma   90.00
#
_symmetry.space_group_name_H-M   'P 1'
#
loop_
_entity.id
_entity.type
_entity.pdbx_description
1 polymer ?
#
loop_
_entity_poly.entity_id
_entity_poly.type
_entity_poly.pdbx_seq_one_letter_code
_entity_poly.pdbx_strand_id
1 'polypeptide(L)' 'MRDRKEYDATYQIGNTTIHIVAPDLTEEERQRRLEEVKKVIWSLWVEVQSFRDRDGCN' A
#
# COMPACT_ATOMS: atom_id res chain seq x y z
N MET A 1 29.83 -9.85 12.82
CA MET A 1 29.22 -9.98 11.48
C MET A 1 28.34 -8.75 11.27
N ARG A 2 28.49 -8.00 10.17
CA ARG A 2 27.64 -6.84 9.88
C ARG A 2 26.32 -7.35 9.34
N ASP A 3 25.25 -7.10 10.08
CA ASP A 3 23.86 -7.35 9.66
C ASP A 3 23.61 -6.54 8.38
N ARG A 4 23.55 -7.24 7.25
CA ARG A 4 23.48 -6.63 5.92
C ARG A 4 22.00 -6.34 5.68
N LYS A 5 21.48 -5.22 6.22
CA LYS A 5 20.09 -4.80 5.98
C LYS A 5 19.84 -4.80 4.46
N GLU A 6 18.92 -5.64 4.00
CA GLU A 6 18.45 -5.60 2.62
C GLU A 6 17.65 -4.32 2.43
N TYR A 7 18.14 -3.46 1.54
CA TYR A 7 17.47 -2.23 1.16
C TYR A 7 16.62 -2.52 -0.07
N ASP A 8 15.31 -2.27 0.01
CA ASP A 8 14.41 -2.39 -1.15
C ASP A 8 14.82 -1.45 -2.28
N ALA A 9 15.27 -0.24 -1.93
CA ALA A 9 15.78 0.72 -2.90
C ALA A 9 16.87 1.58 -2.28
N THR A 10 17.80 2.04 -3.11
CA THR A 10 18.80 3.04 -2.72
C THR A 10 18.81 4.16 -3.74
N TYR A 11 18.69 5.40 -3.28
CA TYR A 11 18.74 6.59 -4.11
C TYR A 11 19.98 7.42 -3.75
N GLN A 12 20.65 7.98 -4.76
CA GLN A 12 21.67 8.99 -4.56
C GLN A 12 21.17 10.34 -5.06
N ILE A 13 21.19 11.33 -4.17
CA ILE A 13 20.86 12.72 -4.49
C ILE A 13 22.10 13.55 -4.15
N GLY A 14 22.87 13.91 -5.18
CA GLY A 14 24.17 14.55 -5.03
C GLY A 14 25.12 13.69 -4.21
N ASN A 15 25.49 14.18 -3.03
CA ASN A 15 26.43 13.53 -2.10
C ASN A 15 25.71 12.66 -1.06
N THR A 16 24.38 12.65 -1.05
CA THR A 16 23.55 11.96 -0.06
C THR A 16 23.06 10.63 -0.62
N THR A 17 23.23 9.56 0.16
CA THR A 17 22.66 8.24 -0.15
C THR A 17 21.46 7.98 0.78
N ILE A 18 20.30 7.72 0.19
CA ILE A 18 19.05 7.41 0.89
C ILE A 18 18.78 5.92 0.69
N HIS A 19 18.59 5.20 1.80
CA HIS A 19 18.21 3.79 1.78
C HIS A 19 16.74 3.64 2.16
N ILE A 20 15.93 3.08 1.25
CA ILE A 20 14.58 2.61 1.54
C ILE A 20 14.72 1.21 2.12
N VAL A 21 14.17 1.02 3.32
CA VAL A 21 14.14 -0.26 4.02
C VAL A 21 12.66 -0.63 4.13
N ALA A 22 12.23 -1.76 3.58
CA ALA A 22 10.90 -2.26 3.91
C ALA A 22 10.81 -2.52 5.42
N PRO A 23 9.69 -2.16 6.05
CA PRO A 23 9.45 -2.54 7.43
C PRO A 23 9.38 -4.06 7.53
N ASP A 24 10.02 -4.63 8.56
CA ASP A 24 9.85 -6.05 8.92
C ASP A 24 8.38 -6.29 9.26
N LEU A 25 7.61 -6.79 8.29
CA LEU A 25 6.25 -7.25 8.47
C LEU A 25 6.23 -8.76 8.52
N THR A 26 5.58 -9.30 9.56
CA THR A 26 5.20 -10.71 9.56
C THR A 26 4.07 -10.95 8.56
N GLU A 27 3.92 -12.19 8.12
CA GLU A 27 2.87 -12.54 7.15
C GLU A 27 1.47 -12.30 7.73
N GLU A 28 1.28 -12.49 9.04
CA GLU A 28 0.02 -12.25 9.73
C GLU A 28 -0.37 -10.76 9.70
N GLU A 29 0.56 -9.88 10.03
CA GLU A 29 0.33 -8.43 9.99
C GLU A 29 0.12 -7.94 8.55
N ARG A 30 0.86 -8.51 7.61
CA ARG A 30 0.69 -8.22 6.17
C ARG A 30 -0.72 -8.59 5.70
N GLN A 31 -1.19 -9.79 6.05
CA GLN A 31 -2.52 -10.26 5.69
C GLN A 31 -3.61 -9.38 6.31
N ARG A 32 -3.46 -9.02 7.59
CA ARG A 32 -4.39 -8.11 8.28
C ARG A 32 -4.51 -6.76 7.56
N ARG A 33 -3.38 -6.13 7.22
CA ARG A 33 -3.38 -4.85 6.49
C ARG A 33 -4.02 -5.00 5.10
N LEU A 34 -3.74 -6.11 4.41
CA LEU A 34 -4.33 -6.38 3.10
C LEU A 34 -5.86 -6.48 3.17
N GLU A 35 -6.39 -7.12 4.22
CA GLU A 35 -7.84 -7.24 4.45
C GLU A 35 -8.48 -5.88 4.75
N GLU A 36 -7.82 -5.02 5.52
CA GLU A 36 -8.28 -3.65 5.77
C GLU A 36 -8.33 -2.83 4.46
N VAL A 37 -7.27 -2.91 3.64
CA VAL A 37 -7.22 -2.25 2.33
C VAL A 37 -8.33 -2.74 1.40
N LYS A 38 -8.57 -4.06 1.33
CA LYS A 38 -9.64 -4.65 0.52
C LYS A 38 -11.02 -4.12 0.92
N LYS A 39 -11.29 -4.02 2.23
CA LYS A 39 -12.57 -3.48 2.74
C LYS A 39 -12.79 -2.04 2.27
N VAL A 40 -11.77 -1.19 2.40
CA VAL A 40 -11.86 0.22 1.96
C VAL A 40 -12.10 0.31 0.45
N ILE A 41 -11.36 -0.46 -0.36
CA ILE A 41 -11.55 -0.50 -1.82
C ILE A 41 -12.97 -0.93 -2.17
N TRP A 42 -13.49 -1.96 -1.51
CA TRP A 42 -14.85 -2.43 -1.74
C TRP A 42 -15.89 -1.37 -1.39
N SER A 43 -15.75 -0.71 -0.23
CA SER A 43 -16.63 0.38 0.17
C SER A 43 -16.65 1.53 -0.85
N LEU A 44 -15.48 1.96 -1.32
CA LEU A 44 -15.37 2.98 -2.35
C LEU A 44 -16.01 2.54 -3.68
N TRP A 45 -15.84 1.27 -4.05
CA TRP A 45 -16.42 0.75 -5.29
C TRP A 45 -17.95 0.68 -5.23
N VAL A 46 -18.51 0.21 -4.11
CA VAL A 46 -19.96 0.20 -3.86
C VAL A 46 -20.53 1.61 -3.88
N GLU A 47 -19.84 2.57 -3.26
CA GLU A 47 -20.22 3.98 -3.28
C GLU A 47 -20.26 4.51 -4.72
N VAL A 48 -19.20 4.30 -5.50
CA VAL A 48 -19.13 4.70 -6.91
C VAL A 48 -20.25 4.07 -7.74
N GLN A 49 -20.56 2.79 -7.54
CA GLN A 49 -21.69 2.14 -8.24
C GLN A 49 -23.04 2.76 -7.85
N SER A 50 -23.27 2.99 -6.55
CA SER A 50 -24.50 3.59 -6.04
C SER A 50 -24.71 5.05 -6.51
N PHE A 51 -23.63 5.75 -6.87
CA PHE A 51 -23.72 7.03 -7.56
C PHE A 51 -24.08 6.86 -9.03
N ARG A 52 -23.45 5.92 -9.74
CA ARG A 52 -23.74 5.66 -11.17
C ARG A 52 -25.19 5.21 -11.42
N ASP A 53 -25.78 4.45 -10.51
CA ASP A 53 -27.17 3.99 -10.65
C ASP A 53 -28.20 5.10 -10.40
N ARG A 54 -27.83 6.18 -9.68
CA ARG A 54 -28.73 7.32 -9.39
C ARG A 54 -28.77 8.38 -10.48
N ASP A 55 -27.75 8.46 -11.31
CA ASP A 55 -27.69 9.39 -12.46
C ASP A 55 -28.28 8.77 -13.75
N GLY A 56 -28.76 7.53 -13.69
CA GLY A 56 -29.46 6.83 -14.77
C GLY A 56 -30.90 7.32 -14.95
N CYS A 57 -31.06 8.59 -15.34
CA CYS A 57 -32.33 9.10 -15.85
C CYS A 57 -32.36 8.92 -17.38
N ASN A 58 -32.90 7.79 -17.85
CA ASN A 58 -33.63 7.69 -19.12
C ASN A 58 -34.53 6.45 -19.14
#